data_AF-A0A840FI37-F1
#
_entry.id   AF-A0A840FI37-F1
#
_cell.length_a   1.000
_cell.length_b   1.000
_cell.length_c   1.000
_cell.angle_alpha   90.00
_cell.angle_beta   90.00
_cell.angle_gamma   90.00
#
_symmetry.space_group_name_H-M   'P 1'
#
loop_
_entity.id
_entity.type
_entity.pdbx_description
1 polymer ?
#
loop_
_entity_poly.entity_id
_entity_poly.type
_entity_poly.pdbx_seq_one_letter_code
_entity_poly.pdbx_strand_id
1 'polypeptide(L)'
;MAAALSIDDDLHAQLVRAAEEAEISLETALYEAVTAYVDRANARASFDREALESLAEYERTGLHLTSDEMVAWLTGWEPGRPVPPCHT
;
A
#
# COMPACT_ATOMS: atom_id res chain seq x y z
N MET A 1 -20.92 11.42 7.97
CA MET A 1 -20.06 12.57 8.35
C MET A 1 -19.62 13.21 7.04
N ALA A 2 -19.76 14.52 6.87
CA ALA A 2 -19.41 15.22 5.62
C ALA A 2 -18.11 16.00 5.79
N ALA A 3 -17.23 15.97 4.80
CA ALA A 3 -16.00 16.74 4.75
C ALA A 3 -16.05 17.71 3.57
N ALA A 4 -15.57 18.93 3.76
CA ALA A 4 -15.41 19.90 2.69
C ALA A 4 -13.99 19.80 2.13
N LEU A 5 -13.86 19.61 0.82
CA LEU A 5 -12.59 19.53 0.10
C LEU A 5 -12.54 20.66 -0.92
N SER A 6 -11.46 21.45 -0.89
CA SER A 6 -11.18 22.43 -1.94
C SER A 6 -10.29 21.77 -2.99
N ILE A 7 -10.71 21.83 -4.25
CA ILE A 7 -9.91 21.42 -5.42
C ILE A 7 -9.86 22.60 -6.39
N ASP A 8 -8.76 22.73 -7.11
CA ASP A 8 -8.64 23.76 -8.15
C ASP A 8 -9.50 23.41 -9.38
N ASP A 9 -9.77 24.43 -10.20
CA ASP A 9 -10.67 24.32 -11.36
C ASP A 9 -10.19 23.30 -12.40
N ASP A 10 -8.87 23.16 -12.58
CA ASP A 10 -8.30 22.23 -13.54
C ASP A 10 -8.52 20.78 -13.09
N LEU A 11 -8.20 20.49 -11.82
CA LEU A 11 -8.44 19.18 -11.23
C LEU A 11 -9.94 18.84 -11.20
N HIS A 12 -10.80 19.81 -10.87
CA HIS A 12 -12.25 19.61 -10.92
C HIS A 12 -12.71 19.24 -12.34
N ALA A 13 -12.25 19.96 -13.37
CA ALA A 13 -12.61 19.66 -14.75
C ALA A 13 -12.09 18.29 -15.21
N GLN A 14 -10.90 17.88 -14.78
CA GLN A 14 -10.37 16.54 -15.05
C GLN A 14 -11.22 15.45 -14.39
N LEU A 15 -11.63 15.63 -13.14
CA LEU A 15 -12.47 14.67 -12.41
C LEU A 15 -13.87 14.54 -13.01
N VAL A 16 -14.48 15.64 -13.44
CA VAL A 16 -15.77 15.59 -14.13
C VAL A 16 -15.68 14.75 -15.41
N ARG A 17 -14.67 15.00 -16.25
CA ARG A 17 -14.47 14.20 -17.48
C ARG A 17 -14.23 12.73 -17.17
N ALA A 18 -13.40 12.42 -16.18
CA ALA A 18 -13.12 11.05 -15.79
C ALA A 18 -14.39 10.34 -15.26
N ALA A 19 -15.23 11.05 -14.49
CA ALA A 19 -16.50 10.52 -13.99
C ALA A 19 -17.50 10.27 -15.13
N GLU A 20 -17.60 11.19 -16.09
CA GLU A 20 -18.43 11.05 -17.29
C GLU A 20 -17.99 9.86 -18.15
N GLU A 21 -16.69 9.71 -18.40
CA GLU A 21 -16.11 8.59 -19.16
C GLU A 21 -16.33 7.24 -18.47
N ALA A 22 -16.31 7.23 -17.14
CA ALA A 22 -16.58 6.04 -16.32
C ALA A 22 -18.07 5.81 -16.03
N GLU A 23 -18.96 6.69 -16.51
CA GLU A 23 -20.42 6.65 -16.27
C GLU A 23 -20.82 6.64 -14.78
N ILE A 24 -20.06 7.36 -13.94
CA ILE A 24 -20.31 7.50 -12.50
C ILE A 24 -20.52 8.96 -12.09
N SER A 25 -21.08 9.17 -10.90
CA SER A 25 -21.23 10.52 -10.36
C SER A 25 -19.87 11.10 -9.93
N LEU A 26 -19.72 12.44 -9.98
CA LEU A 26 -18.54 13.13 -9.47
C LEU A 26 -18.30 12.83 -7.97
N GLU A 27 -19.37 12.68 -7.19
CA GLU A 27 -19.29 12.30 -5.77
C GLU A 27 -18.69 10.90 -5.59
N THR A 28 -19.13 9.92 -6.40
CA THR A 28 -18.58 8.56 -6.40
C THR A 28 -17.11 8.58 -6.81
N ALA A 29 -16.75 9.30 -7.87
CA ALA A 29 -15.37 9.42 -8.33
C ALA A 29 -14.45 10.03 -7.25
N LEU A 30 -14.91 11.08 -6.55
CA LEU A 30 -14.18 11.68 -5.44
C LEU A 30 -14.01 10.71 -4.27
N TYR A 31 -15.07 9.99 -3.90
CA TYR A 31 -15.01 8.99 -2.84
C TYR A 31 -14.01 7.88 -3.15
N GLU A 32 -14.05 7.35 -4.37
CA GLU A 32 -13.11 6.31 -4.83
C GLU A 32 -11.68 6.83 -4.88
N ALA A 33 -11.45 8.05 -5.36
CA ALA A 33 -10.13 8.66 -5.40
C ALA A 33 -9.52 8.82 -4.00
N VAL A 34 -10.31 9.31 -3.04
CA VAL A 34 -9.90 9.45 -1.63
C VAL A 34 -9.63 8.09 -1.01
N THR A 35 -10.52 7.11 -1.22
CA THR A 35 -10.36 5.75 -0.71
C THR A 35 -9.06 5.12 -1.23
N ALA A 36 -8.82 5.20 -2.54
CA ALA A 36 -7.61 4.68 -3.15
C ALA A 36 -6.33 5.38 -2.64
N TYR A 37 -6.40 6.69 -2.34
CA TYR A 37 -5.28 7.38 -1.69
C TYR A 37 -5.01 6.86 -0.29
N VAL A 38 -6.06 6.73 0.54
CA VAL A 38 -5.94 6.25 1.91
C VAL A 38 -5.38 4.83 1.95
N ASP A 39 -5.87 3.94 1.08
CA ASP A 39 -5.40 2.56 1.01
C ASP A 39 -3.92 2.48 0.62
N ARG A 40 -3.49 3.24 -0.41
CA ARG A 40 -2.08 3.31 -0.79
C ARG A 40 -1.20 3.89 0.32
N ALA A 41 -1.67 4.94 1.00
CA ALA A 41 -0.93 5.58 2.09
C ALA A 41 -0.76 4.62 3.27
N ASN A 42 -1.82 3.89 3.63
CA ASN A 42 -1.79 2.92 4.71
C ASN A 42 -0.92 1.71 4.37
N ALA A 43 -1.02 1.18 3.15
CA ALA A 43 -0.16 0.09 2.69
C ALA A 43 1.32 0.50 2.73
N ARG A 44 1.64 1.72 2.29
CA ARG A 44 3.00 2.25 2.33
C ARG A 44 3.50 2.42 3.77
N ALA A 45 2.70 3.00 4.64
CA ALA A 45 3.06 3.17 6.05
C ALA A 45 3.24 1.84 6.78
N SER A 46 2.44 0.81 6.45
CA SER A 46 2.62 -0.54 7.00
C SER A 46 3.92 -1.16 6.54
N PHE A 47 4.20 -1.12 5.25
CA PHE A 47 5.43 -1.64 4.67
C PHE A 47 6.68 -0.97 5.26
N ASP A 48 6.68 0.37 5.36
CA ASP A 48 7.81 1.11 5.93
C ASP A 48 8.01 0.77 7.42
N ARG A 49 6.92 0.63 8.19
CA ARG A 49 6.98 0.22 9.60
C ARG A 49 7.55 -1.20 9.75
N GLU A 50 7.04 -2.16 8.99
CA GLU A 50 7.50 -3.56 9.03
C GLU A 50 8.98 -3.69 8.64
N ALA A 51 9.45 -2.89 7.68
CA ALA A 51 10.86 -2.84 7.30
C ALA A 51 11.75 -2.30 8.42
N LEU A 52 11.33 -1.23 9.11
CA LEU A 52 12.05 -0.66 10.24
C LEU A 52 12.07 -1.60 11.45
N GLU A 53 10.96 -2.28 11.74
CA GLU A 53 10.87 -3.29 12.80
C GLU A 53 11.80 -4.48 12.50
N SER A 54 11.82 -4.95 11.25
CA SER A 54 12.71 -6.03 10.79
C SER A 54 14.18 -5.62 10.90
N LEU A 55 14.53 -4.38 10.56
CA LEU A 55 15.88 -3.86 10.71
C LEU A 55 16.30 -3.81 12.18
N ALA A 56 15.44 -3.28 13.06
CA ALA A 56 15.72 -3.21 14.49
C ALA A 56 15.89 -4.62 15.11
N GLU A 57 15.12 -5.61 14.64
CA GLU A 57 15.29 -7.00 15.06
C GLU A 57 16.61 -7.61 14.59
N TYR A 58 17.00 -7.37 13.35
CA TYR A 58 18.31 -7.79 12.83
C TYR A 58 19.46 -7.13 13.60
N GLU A 59 19.41 -5.82 13.85
CA GLU A 59 20.44 -5.11 14.63
C GLU A 59 20.57 -5.66 16.05
N ARG A 60 19.45 -6.10 16.65
CA ARG A 60 19.42 -6.67 18.01
C ARG A 60 19.90 -8.13 18.06
N THR A 61 19.60 -8.94 17.05
CA THR A 61 19.75 -10.40 17.12
C THR A 61 20.78 -10.99 16.17
N GLY A 62 21.12 -10.27 15.10
CA GLY A 62 21.88 -10.76 13.95
C GLY A 62 21.13 -11.77 13.08
N LEU A 63 19.89 -12.15 13.44
CA LEU A 63 19.12 -13.14 12.71
C LEU A 63 18.58 -12.55 11.41
N HIS A 64 18.80 -13.25 10.30
CA HIS A 64 18.39 -12.86 8.97
C HIS A 64 18.04 -14.08 8.11
N LEU A 65 17.44 -13.80 6.95
CA LEU A 65 17.39 -14.73 5.84
C LEU A 65 18.31 -14.20 4.75
N THR A 66 18.99 -15.09 4.04
CA THR A 66 19.75 -14.72 2.84
C THR A 66 18.81 -14.37 1.70
N SER A 67 19.30 -13.60 0.72
CA SER A 67 18.53 -13.26 -0.47
C SER A 67 18.06 -14.51 -1.24
N ASP A 68 18.88 -15.55 -1.30
CA ASP A 68 18.55 -16.80 -2.01
C ASP A 68 17.41 -17.55 -1.32
N GLU A 69 17.41 -17.62 0.02
CA GLU A 69 16.32 -18.24 0.80
C GLU A 69 15.01 -17.47 0.64
N MET A 70 15.09 -16.14 0.65
CA MET A 70 13.92 -15.28 0.46
C MET A 70 13.36 -15.42 -0.96
N VAL A 71 14.20 -15.43 -2.00
CA VAL A 71 13.76 -15.65 -3.39
C VAL A 71 13.16 -17.04 -3.58
N ALA A 72 13.81 -18.08 -3.03
CA ALA A 72 13.29 -19.45 -3.08
C ALA A 72 11.93 -19.56 -2.39
N TRP A 73 11.74 -18.83 -1.29
CA TRP A 73 10.47 -18.76 -0.60
C TRP A 73 9.41 -18.02 -1.42
N LEU A 74 9.71 -16.84 -1.96
CA LEU A 74 8.76 -16.03 -2.73
C LEU A 74 8.34 -16.69 -4.04
N THR A 75 9.23 -17.46 -4.69
CA THR A 75 8.95 -18.12 -5.97
C THR A 75 7.78 -19.11 -5.88
N GLY A 76 7.53 -19.68 -4.70
CA GLY A 76 6.40 -20.59 -4.43
C GLY A 76 5.41 -20.01 -3.43
N TRP A 77 5.31 -18.69 -3.31
CA TRP A 77 4.46 -18.06 -2.31
C TRP A 77 2.98 -18.30 -2.59
N GLU A 78 2.27 -18.70 -1.55
CA GLU A 78 0.81 -18.82 -1.51
C GLU A 78 0.31 -18.35 -0.13
N PRO A 79 -0.94 -17.88 -0.01
CA PRO A 79 -1.51 -17.49 1.27
C PRO A 79 -1.42 -18.63 2.30
N GLY A 80 -0.86 -18.34 3.47
CA GLY A 80 -0.73 -19.32 4.56
C GLY A 80 0.54 -20.16 4.51
N ARG A 81 1.42 -20.00 3.51
CA ARG A 81 2.73 -20.66 3.48
C ARG A 81 3.61 -20.14 4.64
N PRO A 82 4.23 -21.04 5.44
CA PRO A 82 5.10 -20.61 6.53
C PRO A 82 6.35 -19.92 5.99
N VAL A 83 6.77 -18.86 6.68
CA VAL A 83 8.04 -18.15 6.43
C VAL A 83 9.20 -18.99 6.98
N PRO A 84 10.31 -19.16 6.25
CA PRO A 84 11.49 -19.84 6.78
C PRO A 84 12.04 -19.10 8.02
N PRO A 85 12.58 -19.82 9.01
CA PRO A 85 13.13 -19.21 10.21
C PRO A 85 14.42 -18.45 9.91
N CYS A 86 14.59 -17.27 10.49
CA CYS A 86 15.83 -16.51 10.43
C CYS A 86 16.98 -17.21 11.17
N HIS A 87 18.22 -16.97 10.73
CA HIS A 87 19.45 -17.56 11.26
C HIS A 87 20.62 -16.56 11.24
N THR A 88 21.74 -16.90 11.87
CA THR A 88 22.95 -16.05 11.97
C THR A 88 24.00 -16.41 10.93
#